data_AF-A0A7V1V685-F1
#
_entry.id   AF-A0A7V1V685-F1
#
_cell.length_a   1.000
_cell.length_b   1.000
_cell.length_c   1.000
_cell.angle_alpha   90.00
_cell.angle_beta   90.00
_cell.angle_gamma   90.00
#
_symmetry.space_group_name_H-M   'P 1'
#
loop_
_entity.id
_entity.type
_entity.pdbx_description
1 polymer ?
#
loop_
_entity_poly.entity_id
_entity_poly.type
_entity_poly.pdbx_seq_one_letter_code
_entity_poly.pdbx_strand_id
1 'polypeptide(L)'
;MQESKQRQVTMKMLLMTGVVLSFAFVSHVGMAWGGFEEGLAAYKAGNFAAAFKEWKPLAEHGHSKAQYNVGVLYEKGKGVRPDPVQALAWYQRAAAQGEPFAQNNLGTMYEMGRPVPRDYVKADMWYLLSGRQGNAVATKNHEKLVGRMTKDQAARARKLADEWKPAPSGGNGNDRGGNKP
;
A
#
# COMPACT_ATOMS: atom_id res chain seq x y z
N MET A 1 -14.73 35.77 56.69
CA MET A 1 -15.41 36.57 55.66
C MET A 1 -14.60 36.70 54.34
N GLN A 2 -13.64 35.81 54.07
CA GLN A 2 -12.94 35.73 52.78
C GLN A 2 -13.36 34.52 51.92
N GLU A 3 -13.82 33.43 52.54
CA GLU A 3 -14.19 32.21 51.80
C GLU A 3 -15.47 32.35 50.97
N SER A 4 -16.42 33.21 51.35
CA SER A 4 -17.65 33.45 50.57
C SER A 4 -17.42 34.32 49.32
N LYS A 5 -16.41 35.20 49.33
CA LYS A 5 -15.98 35.94 48.13
C LYS A 5 -15.23 35.02 47.16
N GLN A 6 -14.37 34.14 47.66
CA GLN A 6 -13.66 33.18 46.80
C GLN A 6 -14.61 32.20 46.09
N ARG A 7 -15.67 31.72 46.77
CA ARG A 7 -16.67 30.81 46.16
C ARG A 7 -17.53 31.48 45.08
N GLN A 8 -17.87 32.76 45.23
CA GLN A 8 -18.57 33.50 44.17
C GLN A 8 -17.67 33.82 42.97
N VAL A 9 -16.37 34.06 43.19
CA VAL A 9 -15.41 34.26 42.10
C VAL A 9 -15.18 32.95 41.32
N THR A 10 -15.11 31.81 42.01
CA THR A 10 -14.96 30.49 41.35
C THR A 10 -16.19 30.07 40.54
N MET A 11 -17.41 30.41 40.98
CA MET A 11 -18.63 30.10 40.19
C MET A 11 -18.88 31.09 39.04
N LYS A 12 -18.43 32.35 39.11
CA LYS A 12 -18.59 33.32 38.01
C LYS A 12 -17.61 33.14 36.86
N MET A 13 -16.49 32.45 37.08
CA MET A 13 -15.50 32.18 36.04
C MET A 13 -15.93 31.08 35.04
N LEU A 14 -17.07 30.42 35.27
CA LEU A 14 -17.52 29.29 34.45
C LEU A 14 -18.50 29.66 33.30
N LEU A 15 -18.92 30.93 33.12
CA LEU A 15 -20.07 31.23 32.25
C LEU A 15 -19.96 32.30 31.17
N MET A 16 -18.86 33.06 30.99
CA MET A 16 -18.83 34.05 29.88
C MET A 16 -17.46 34.20 29.18
N THR A 17 -17.39 33.61 27.98
CA THR A 17 -16.78 34.14 26.74
C THR A 17 -15.39 34.80 26.76
N GLY A 18 -14.46 34.17 26.03
CA GLY A 18 -13.75 34.88 24.95
C GLY A 18 -12.23 35.02 25.04
N VAL A 19 -11.56 34.31 24.12
CA VAL A 19 -10.21 34.55 23.55
C VAL A 19 -9.00 33.85 24.22
N VAL A 20 -8.76 32.63 23.72
CA VAL A 20 -7.48 32.07 23.21
C VAL A 20 -6.21 32.30 24.05
N LEU A 21 -5.80 31.27 24.80
CA LEU A 21 -4.49 30.58 24.69
C LEU A 21 -4.36 29.55 25.80
N SER A 22 -4.88 28.35 25.56
CA SER A 22 -4.46 27.07 26.15
C SER A 22 -5.36 26.00 25.54
N PHE A 23 -5.18 25.77 24.24
CA PHE A 23 -5.97 24.78 23.52
C PHE A 23 -5.53 23.37 23.93
N ALA A 24 -6.50 22.62 24.47
CA ALA A 24 -6.53 21.17 24.68
C ALA A 24 -5.44 20.62 25.61
N PHE A 25 -5.79 20.22 26.84
CA PHE A 25 -6.18 18.83 27.12
C PHE A 25 -5.34 17.87 26.28
N VAL A 26 -4.29 17.28 26.89
CA VAL A 26 -3.54 16.17 26.30
C VAL A 26 -4.57 15.18 25.77
N SER A 27 -4.77 15.20 24.46
CA SER A 27 -5.78 14.43 23.75
C SER A 27 -5.39 12.98 23.86
N HIS A 28 -5.80 12.34 24.96
CA HIS A 28 -5.92 10.90 25.10
C HIS A 28 -7.11 10.34 24.29
N VAL A 29 -7.41 10.97 23.15
CA VAL A 29 -8.05 10.28 22.04
C VAL A 29 -6.93 9.85 21.10
N GLY A 30 -6.06 8.97 21.60
CA GLY A 30 -5.13 8.19 20.80
C GLY A 30 -5.89 7.14 20.00
N MET A 31 -6.81 7.56 19.13
CA MET A 31 -7.46 6.66 18.19
C MET A 31 -6.49 6.35 17.05
N ALA A 32 -5.71 5.29 17.28
CA ALA A 32 -5.26 4.27 16.34
C ALA A 32 -5.29 4.62 14.83
N TRP A 33 -4.26 5.33 14.36
CA TRP A 33 -3.75 5.19 13.00
C TRP A 33 -2.22 5.23 13.04
N GLY A 34 -1.58 4.20 13.59
CA GLY A 34 -0.26 3.82 13.10
C GLY A 34 -0.51 3.24 11.71
N GLY A 35 -0.42 4.08 10.70
CA GLY A 35 -1.27 4.03 9.51
C GLY A 35 -0.48 4.32 8.25
N PHE A 36 0.30 3.34 7.80
CA PHE A 36 1.04 3.31 6.54
C PHE A 36 2.21 4.31 6.42
N GLU A 37 2.00 5.58 6.77
CA GLU A 37 3.00 6.64 6.69
C GLU A 37 4.13 6.45 7.70
N GLU A 38 3.85 5.95 8.91
CA GLU A 38 4.88 5.55 9.88
C GLU A 38 5.75 4.44 9.31
N GLY A 39 5.14 3.48 8.61
CA GLY A 39 5.86 2.43 7.90
C GLY A 39 6.75 2.99 6.79
N LEU A 40 6.27 3.99 6.03
CA LEU A 40 7.06 4.69 5.02
C LEU A 40 8.21 5.48 5.64
N ALA A 41 7.98 6.17 6.74
CA ALA A 41 9.00 6.91 7.48
C ALA A 41 10.09 5.96 8.00
N ALA A 42 9.68 4.85 8.63
CA ALA A 42 10.59 3.82 9.09
C ALA A 42 11.41 3.20 7.94
N TYR A 43 10.77 2.90 6.80
CA TYR A 43 11.45 2.36 5.62
C TYR A 43 12.48 3.34 5.06
N LYS A 44 12.13 4.63 4.94
CA LYS A 44 13.04 5.70 4.50
C LYS A 44 14.23 5.88 5.44
N ALA A 45 14.01 5.69 6.75
CA ALA A 45 15.05 5.71 7.77
C ALA A 45 15.90 4.42 7.82
N GLY A 46 15.62 3.42 6.97
CA GLY A 46 16.31 2.13 6.97
C GLY A 46 15.87 1.18 8.10
N ASN A 47 14.88 1.57 8.91
CA ASN A 47 14.31 0.73 9.95
C ASN A 47 13.25 -0.21 9.36
N PHE A 48 13.71 -1.21 8.62
CA PHE A 48 12.83 -2.12 7.88
C PHE A 48 12.00 -3.03 8.78
N ALA A 49 12.48 -3.37 9.98
CA ALA A 49 11.72 -4.17 10.93
C ALA A 49 10.51 -3.38 11.49
N ALA A 50 10.69 -2.08 11.79
CA ALA A 50 9.58 -1.22 12.15
C ALA A 50 8.61 -1.03 10.97
N ALA A 51 9.14 -0.80 9.76
CA ALA A 51 8.28 -0.70 8.57
C ALA A 51 7.43 -1.95 8.34
N PHE A 52 8.02 -3.14 8.52
CA PHE A 52 7.30 -4.41 8.46
C PHE A 52 6.20 -4.48 9.52
N LYS A 53 6.50 -4.09 10.76
CA LYS A 53 5.55 -4.09 11.87
C LYS A 53 4.33 -3.19 11.60
N GLU A 54 4.55 -2.01 11.03
CA GLU A 54 3.46 -1.07 10.70
C GLU A 54 2.62 -1.53 9.50
N TRP A 55 3.27 -2.04 8.44
CA TRP A 55 2.55 -2.43 7.21
C TRP A 55 1.88 -3.79 7.29
N LYS A 56 2.38 -4.73 8.09
CA LYS A 56 1.87 -6.10 8.14
C LYS A 56 0.38 -6.18 8.54
N PRO A 57 -0.09 -5.50 9.60
CA PRO A 57 -1.51 -5.48 9.94
C PRO A 57 -2.37 -4.83 8.84
N LEU A 58 -1.92 -3.72 8.24
CA LEU A 58 -2.65 -3.07 7.15
C LEU A 58 -2.78 -3.97 5.91
N ALA A 59 -1.70 -4.69 5.59
CA ALA A 59 -1.68 -5.65 4.50
C ALA A 59 -2.67 -6.80 4.73
N GLU A 60 -2.77 -7.29 5.97
CA GLU A 60 -3.74 -8.31 6.39
C GLU A 60 -5.19 -7.81 6.30
N HIS A 61 -5.42 -6.52 6.52
CA HIS A 61 -6.74 -5.87 6.37
C HIS A 61 -7.04 -5.39 4.94
N GLY A 62 -6.24 -5.82 3.95
CA GLY A 62 -6.56 -5.57 2.54
C GLY A 62 -5.92 -4.33 1.93
N HIS A 63 -5.11 -3.55 2.65
CA HIS A 63 -4.49 -2.35 2.07
C HIS A 63 -3.47 -2.73 0.98
N SER A 64 -3.78 -2.45 -0.29
CA SER A 64 -3.00 -2.91 -1.46
C SER A 64 -1.54 -2.42 -1.47
N LYS A 65 -1.29 -1.14 -1.19
CA LYS A 65 0.07 -0.59 -1.07
C LYS A 65 0.86 -1.23 0.07
N ALA A 66 0.23 -1.47 1.22
CA ALA A 66 0.88 -2.17 2.33
C ALA A 66 1.20 -3.63 1.97
N GLN A 67 0.30 -4.33 1.27
CA GLN A 67 0.56 -5.66 0.73
C GLN A 67 1.76 -5.65 -0.22
N TYR A 68 1.82 -4.70 -1.16
CA TYR A 68 2.97 -4.52 -2.03
C TYR A 68 4.27 -4.32 -1.24
N ASN A 69 4.28 -3.39 -0.28
CA ASN A 69 5.45 -3.08 0.52
C ASN A 69 5.92 -4.28 1.38
N VAL A 70 4.99 -5.04 1.98
CA VAL A 70 5.32 -6.28 2.69
C VAL A 70 5.93 -7.31 1.73
N GLY A 71 5.41 -7.43 0.50
CA GLY A 71 6.01 -8.26 -0.55
C GLY A 71 7.45 -7.86 -0.86
N VAL A 72 7.74 -6.56 -0.98
CA VAL A 72 9.09 -6.03 -1.20
C VAL A 72 10.04 -6.38 -0.06
N LEU A 73 9.57 -6.31 1.19
CA LEU A 73 10.39 -6.65 2.36
C LEU A 73 10.78 -8.12 2.38
N TYR A 74 9.85 -9.03 2.05
CA TYR A 74 10.13 -10.45 1.89
C TYR A 74 11.03 -10.76 0.70
N GLU A 75 10.85 -10.10 -0.43
CA GLU A 75 11.70 -10.30 -1.61
C GLU A 75 13.15 -9.90 -1.33
N LYS A 76 13.34 -8.77 -0.65
CA LYS A 76 14.68 -8.20 -0.39
C LYS A 76 15.31 -8.69 0.91
N GLY A 77 14.58 -9.45 1.74
CA GLY A 77 15.05 -9.85 3.06
C GLY A 77 15.32 -8.67 4.00
N LYS A 78 14.50 -7.61 3.93
CA LYS A 78 14.69 -6.39 4.70
C LYS A 78 13.76 -6.38 5.91
N GLY A 79 14.33 -6.38 7.11
CA GLY A 79 13.54 -6.42 8.35
C GLY A 79 12.86 -7.76 8.64
N VAL A 80 12.89 -8.69 7.67
CA VAL A 80 12.43 -10.07 7.76
C VAL A 80 13.37 -10.96 6.93
N ARG A 81 13.38 -12.27 7.24
CA ARG A 81 14.14 -13.23 6.43
C ARG A 81 13.60 -13.27 4.99
N PRO A 82 14.46 -13.25 3.95
CA PRO A 82 13.99 -13.32 2.58
C PRO A 82 13.17 -14.58 2.32
N ASP A 83 12.02 -14.40 1.69
CA ASP A 83 11.09 -15.48 1.37
C ASP A 83 10.35 -15.15 0.06
N PRO A 84 10.79 -15.68 -1.09
CA PRO A 84 10.17 -15.38 -2.38
C PRO A 84 8.75 -15.93 -2.48
N VAL A 85 8.39 -16.98 -1.71
CA VAL A 85 7.03 -17.54 -1.71
C VAL A 85 6.07 -16.59 -0.98
N GLN A 86 6.50 -16.02 0.14
CA GLN A 86 5.74 -14.95 0.80
C GLN A 86 5.63 -13.71 -0.07
N ALA A 87 6.72 -13.28 -0.71
CA ALA A 87 6.70 -12.12 -1.61
C ALA A 87 5.67 -12.31 -2.75
N LEU A 88 5.68 -13.48 -3.40
CA LEU A 88 4.68 -13.85 -4.40
C LEU A 88 3.26 -13.72 -3.87
N ALA A 89 2.97 -14.29 -2.69
CA ALA A 89 1.63 -14.27 -2.11
C ALA A 89 1.14 -12.84 -1.84
N TRP A 90 2.00 -11.96 -1.34
CA TRP A 90 1.66 -10.56 -1.12
C TRP A 90 1.48 -9.78 -2.42
N TYR A 91 2.35 -10.00 -3.41
CA TYR A 91 2.18 -9.39 -4.73
C TYR A 91 0.91 -9.85 -5.43
N GLN A 92 0.53 -11.14 -5.32
CA GLN A 92 -0.74 -11.63 -5.87
C GLN A 92 -1.95 -10.91 -5.26
N ARG A 93 -1.97 -10.71 -3.94
CA ARG A 93 -3.05 -9.98 -3.24
C ARG A 93 -3.11 -8.51 -3.69
N ALA A 94 -1.98 -7.82 -3.74
CA ALA A 94 -1.93 -6.42 -4.16
C ALA A 94 -2.27 -6.25 -5.64
N ALA A 95 -1.73 -7.11 -6.51
CA ALA A 95 -1.97 -7.08 -7.96
C ALA A 95 -3.44 -7.38 -8.30
N ALA A 96 -4.08 -8.28 -7.56
CA ALA A 96 -5.51 -8.56 -7.70
C ALA A 96 -6.39 -7.33 -7.39
N GLN A 97 -5.92 -6.42 -6.54
CA GLN A 97 -6.60 -5.15 -6.25
C GLN A 97 -6.21 -4.01 -7.21
N GLY A 98 -5.38 -4.30 -8.21
CA GLY A 98 -4.95 -3.31 -9.20
C GLY A 98 -3.68 -2.54 -8.86
N GLU A 99 -2.95 -2.87 -7.78
CA GLU A 99 -1.73 -2.14 -7.41
C GLU A 99 -0.66 -2.27 -8.50
N PRO A 100 -0.34 -1.20 -9.27
CA PRO A 100 0.47 -1.31 -10.49
C PRO A 100 1.89 -1.79 -10.22
N PHE A 101 2.50 -1.42 -9.09
CA PHE A 101 3.85 -1.88 -8.77
C PHE A 101 3.87 -3.38 -8.42
N ALA A 102 2.83 -3.89 -7.75
CA ALA A 102 2.70 -5.32 -7.49
C ALA A 102 2.43 -6.11 -8.78
N GLN A 103 1.61 -5.58 -9.68
CA GLN A 103 1.39 -6.19 -11.00
C GLN A 103 2.71 -6.33 -11.77
N ASN A 104 3.54 -5.27 -11.82
CA ASN A 104 4.86 -5.36 -12.46
C ASN A 104 5.75 -6.43 -11.82
N ASN A 105 5.83 -6.48 -10.49
CA ASN A 105 6.69 -7.44 -9.81
C ASN A 105 6.18 -8.87 -9.99
N LEU A 106 4.86 -9.08 -9.99
CA LEU A 106 4.26 -10.36 -10.30
C LEU A 106 4.55 -10.79 -11.75
N GLY A 107 4.51 -9.85 -12.70
CA GLY A 107 4.95 -10.07 -14.08
C GLY A 107 6.40 -10.56 -14.15
N THR A 108 7.29 -9.92 -13.38
CA THR A 108 8.71 -10.29 -13.29
C THR A 108 8.90 -11.69 -12.70
N MET A 109 8.15 -12.06 -11.67
CA MET A 109 8.23 -13.40 -11.07
C MET A 109 7.84 -14.51 -12.05
N TYR A 110 6.79 -14.29 -12.84
CA TYR A 110 6.39 -15.21 -13.91
C TYR A 110 7.36 -15.23 -15.09
N GLU A 111 7.98 -14.10 -15.45
CA GLU A 111 9.00 -14.05 -16.51
C GLU A 111 10.27 -14.82 -16.11
N MET A 112 10.70 -14.65 -14.87
CA MET A 112 11.91 -15.29 -14.33
C MET A 112 11.69 -16.75 -13.95
N GLY A 113 10.44 -17.16 -13.74
CA GLY A 113 10.11 -18.50 -13.29
C GLY A 113 10.58 -18.79 -11.87
N ARG A 114 10.50 -17.80 -10.98
CA ARG A 114 10.86 -17.94 -9.55
C ARG A 114 9.95 -17.09 -8.67
N PRO A 115 9.35 -17.65 -7.59
CA PRO A 115 9.37 -19.06 -7.18
C PRO A 115 8.35 -19.93 -7.93
N VAL A 116 7.62 -19.37 -8.90
CA VAL A 116 6.61 -20.07 -9.72
C VAL A 116 7.19 -20.53 -11.05
N PRO A 117 6.65 -21.55 -11.72
CA PRO A 117 7.05 -21.88 -13.08
C PRO A 117 6.94 -20.68 -14.02
N ARG A 118 7.87 -20.60 -14.97
CA ARG A 118 7.90 -19.51 -15.96
C ARG A 118 6.65 -19.54 -16.83
N ASP A 119 6.00 -18.39 -16.97
CA ASP A 119 4.79 -18.22 -17.78
C ASP A 119 4.78 -16.84 -18.44
N TYR A 120 5.20 -16.77 -19.71
CA TYR A 120 5.26 -15.50 -20.43
C TYR A 120 3.88 -14.90 -20.69
N VAL A 121 2.83 -15.70 -20.79
CA VAL A 121 1.48 -15.18 -21.02
C VAL A 121 0.99 -14.44 -19.77
N LYS A 122 1.17 -15.04 -18.58
CA LYS A 122 0.85 -14.36 -17.32
C LYS A 122 1.76 -13.17 -17.06
N ALA A 123 3.05 -13.29 -17.34
CA ALA A 123 4.00 -12.19 -17.18
C ALA A 123 3.57 -10.97 -17.98
N ASP A 124 3.30 -11.17 -19.27
CA ASP A 124 2.92 -10.10 -20.19
C ASP A 124 1.55 -9.50 -19.86
N MET A 125 0.58 -10.33 -19.46
CA MET A 125 -0.72 -9.86 -18.98
C MET A 125 -0.56 -8.90 -17.79
N TRP A 126 0.27 -9.24 -16.80
CA TRP A 126 0.50 -8.37 -15.65
C TRP A 126 1.27 -7.09 -16.01
N TYR A 127 2.25 -7.17 -16.92
CA TYR A 127 2.93 -5.97 -17.43
C TYR A 127 1.98 -5.03 -18.18
N LEU A 128 1.09 -5.56 -19.02
CA LEU A 128 0.07 -4.77 -19.70
C LEU A 128 -0.87 -4.06 -18.72
N LEU A 129 -1.38 -4.77 -17.71
CA LEU A 129 -2.25 -4.18 -16.68
C LEU A 129 -1.55 -3.06 -15.90
N SER A 130 -0.28 -3.27 -15.55
CA SER A 130 0.53 -2.26 -14.85
C SER A 130 0.84 -1.05 -15.75
N GLY A 131 1.21 -1.27 -17.01
CA GLY A 131 1.53 -0.23 -17.98
C GLY A 131 0.33 0.66 -18.34
N ARG A 132 -0.89 0.09 -18.43
CA ARG A 132 -2.15 0.84 -18.63
C ARG A 132 -2.42 1.86 -17.52
N GLN A 133 -1.85 1.64 -16.34
CA GLN A 133 -1.93 2.53 -15.18
C GLN A 133 -0.76 3.52 -15.10
N GLY A 134 0.10 3.58 -16.13
CA GLY A 134 1.22 4.52 -16.21
C GLY A 134 2.55 4.01 -15.70
N ASN A 135 2.68 2.71 -15.34
CA ASN A 135 3.97 2.16 -14.95
C ASN A 135 4.90 1.97 -16.17
N ALA A 136 5.78 2.94 -16.40
CA ALA A 136 6.71 2.93 -17.53
C ALA A 136 7.70 1.75 -17.51
N VAL A 137 8.04 1.21 -16.33
CA VAL A 137 8.89 0.02 -16.22
C VAL A 137 8.16 -1.20 -16.76
N ALA A 138 6.88 -1.36 -16.41
CA ALA A 138 6.06 -2.44 -16.92
C ALA A 138 5.85 -2.34 -18.43
N THR A 139 5.64 -1.14 -18.99
CA THR A 139 5.55 -0.95 -20.44
C THR A 139 6.82 -1.41 -21.15
N LYS A 140 8.01 -1.05 -20.64
CA LYS A 140 9.29 -1.53 -21.20
C LYS A 140 9.46 -3.04 -21.06
N ASN A 141 9.03 -3.61 -19.93
CA ASN A 141 9.10 -5.05 -19.71
C ASN A 141 8.18 -5.82 -20.67
N HIS A 142 6.96 -5.33 -20.91
CA HIS A 142 6.04 -5.83 -21.95
C HIS A 142 6.69 -5.80 -23.34
N GLU A 143 7.20 -4.65 -23.77
CA GLU A 143 7.84 -4.48 -25.08
C GLU A 143 8.98 -5.48 -25.30
N LYS A 144 9.85 -5.62 -24.29
CA LYS A 144 10.96 -6.58 -24.33
C LYS A 144 10.46 -8.03 -24.36
N LEU A 145 9.45 -8.35 -23.56
CA LEU A 145 8.96 -9.73 -23.42
C LEU A 145 8.24 -10.20 -24.69
N VAL A 146 7.44 -9.35 -25.33
CA VAL A 146 6.73 -9.69 -26.58
C VAL A 146 7.69 -10.14 -27.68
N GLY A 147 8.91 -9.58 -27.75
CA GLY A 147 9.95 -10.03 -28.68
C GLY A 147 10.41 -11.49 -28.47
N ARG A 148 10.10 -12.09 -27.31
CA ARG A 148 10.42 -13.49 -26.95
C ARG A 148 9.21 -14.42 -27.03
N MET A 149 8.02 -13.89 -27.33
CA MET A 149 6.75 -14.61 -27.34
C MET A 149 6.32 -14.98 -28.77
N THR A 150 5.52 -16.03 -28.90
CA THR A 150 4.78 -16.25 -30.15
C THR A 150 3.62 -15.25 -30.29
N LYS A 151 3.15 -15.03 -31.52
CA LYS A 151 1.96 -14.18 -31.78
C LYS A 151 0.75 -14.65 -30.96
N ASP A 152 0.54 -15.96 -30.86
CA ASP A 152 -0.55 -16.55 -30.09
C ASP A 152 -0.39 -16.34 -28.58
N GLN A 153 0.84 -16.38 -28.06
CA GLN A 153 1.08 -16.04 -26.65
C GLN A 153 0.76 -14.57 -26.38
N ALA A 154 1.23 -13.65 -27.22
CA ALA A 154 0.98 -12.22 -27.05
C ALA A 154 -0.52 -11.88 -27.17
N ALA A 155 -1.22 -12.48 -28.13
CA ALA A 155 -2.67 -12.31 -28.29
C ALA A 155 -3.45 -12.81 -27.07
N ARG A 156 -3.06 -13.97 -26.50
CA ARG A 156 -3.66 -14.50 -25.27
C ARG A 156 -3.42 -13.60 -24.07
N ALA A 157 -2.20 -13.08 -23.90
CA ALA A 157 -1.87 -12.18 -22.80
C ALA A 157 -2.69 -10.89 -22.87
N ARG A 158 -2.80 -10.29 -24.06
CA ARG A 158 -3.65 -9.11 -24.30
C ARG A 158 -5.11 -9.38 -23.99
N LYS A 159 -5.67 -10.50 -24.49
CA LYS A 159 -7.05 -10.89 -24.21
C LYS A 159 -7.30 -11.03 -22.70
N LEU A 160 -6.43 -11.73 -21.99
CA LEU A 160 -6.54 -11.87 -20.52
C LEU A 160 -6.49 -10.52 -19.81
N ALA A 161 -5.62 -9.60 -20.24
CA ALA A 161 -5.54 -8.26 -19.66
C ALA A 161 -6.80 -7.42 -19.95
N ASP A 162 -7.44 -7.59 -21.11
CA ASP A 162 -8.68 -6.89 -21.48
C ASP A 162 -9.90 -7.41 -20.71
N GLU A 163 -9.92 -8.71 -20.40
CA GLU A 163 -11.00 -9.36 -19.64
C GLU A 163 -10.83 -9.22 -18.12
N TRP A 164 -9.63 -8.83 -17.66
CA TRP A 164 -9.30 -8.75 -16.24
C TRP A 164 -10.10 -7.65 -15.51
N LYS A 165 -10.57 -7.99 -14.31
CA LYS A 165 -11.25 -7.07 -13.40
C LYS A 165 -10.58 -7.13 -12.02
N PRO A 166 -10.33 -5.98 -11.37
CA PRO A 166 -9.79 -5.98 -10.01
C PRO A 166 -10.78 -6.63 -9.04
N ALA A 167 -10.25 -7.31 -8.03
CA ALA A 167 -11.04 -7.73 -6.88
C ALA A 167 -11.64 -6.49 -6.20
N PRO A 168 -12.91 -6.55 -5.73
CA PRO A 168 -13.49 -5.46 -4.98
C PRO A 168 -12.60 -5.16 -3.78
N SER A 169 -12.24 -3.89 -3.59
CA SER A 169 -11.48 -3.48 -2.42
C SER A 169 -12.35 -3.73 -1.18
N GLY A 170 -11.99 -4.75 -0.40
CA GLY A 170 -12.47 -4.88 0.98
C GLY A 170 -12.05 -3.60 1.69
N GLY A 171 -13.02 -2.72 1.97
CA GLY A 171 -12.78 -1.29 2.15
C GLY A 171 -11.67 -0.92 3.13
N ASN A 172 -10.79 -0.03 2.69
CA ASN A 172 -10.53 1.21 3.42
C ASN A 172 -10.12 2.28 2.41
N GLY A 173 -11.09 3.11 2.00
CA GLY A 173 -10.86 4.23 1.13
C GLY A 173 -10.16 5.34 1.89
N ASN A 174 -8.84 5.49 1.71
CA ASN A 174 -8.14 6.75 1.99
C ASN A 174 -7.06 7.10 0.94
N ASP A 175 -6.97 6.36 -0.16
CA ASP A 175 -6.00 6.62 -1.23
C ASP A 175 -6.55 7.50 -2.38
N ARG A 176 -7.50 8.41 -2.10
CA ARG A 176 -7.75 9.57 -2.99
C ARG A 176 -6.71 10.67 -2.73
N GLY A 177 -5.44 10.30 -2.70
CA GLY A 177 -4.31 11.22 -2.76
C GLY A 177 -4.05 11.59 -4.21
N GLY A 178 -4.76 12.60 -4.68
CA GLY A 178 -4.50 13.45 -5.85
C GLY A 178 -3.73 12.86 -7.03
N ASN A 179 -4.44 12.61 -8.13
CA ASN A 179 -4.34 13.50 -9.29
C ASN A 179 -5.41 13.17 -10.34
N LYS A 180 -6.34 14.09 -10.58
CA LYS A 180 -7.06 14.28 -11.85
C LYS A 180 -7.95 15.51 -11.78
N PRO A 181 -8.10 16.25 -12.88
CA PRO A 181 -7.11 16.65 -13.88
C PRO A 181 -6.39 17.96 -13.52
#